data_AF-X0TMY7-F1
#
_entry.id   AF-X0TMY7-F1
#
_cell.length_a   1.000
_cell.length_b   1.000
_cell.length_c   1.000
_cell.angle_alpha   90.00
_cell.angle_beta   90.00
_cell.angle_gamma   90.00
#
_symmetry.space_group_name_H-M   'P 1'
#
loop_
_entity.id
_entity.type
_entity.pdbx_description
1 polymer ?
#
loop_
_entity_poly.entity_id
_entity_poly.type
_entity_poly.pdbx_seq_one_letter_code
_entity_poly.pdbx_strand_id
1 'polypeptide(L)'
;MALIAGTALTLIGARPASAEPVINGLFDQNEGYTTGWFVDLNVEGKGKHGSATLVPGGELWIHEDSSTGNVSVLLSQPVTLIDNSYGANSIGWGKGIAPSGKNHKFKDLKGSDKAQFRFTDGLGNVALEVVLDYITETSKNSGVYASLGVTGGDGKVLTGLGANVLEWGTSMAHNMGTFSSTPSLDLTVDSPPA
;
A
#
# COMPACT_ATOMS: atom_id res chain seq x y z
N MET A 1 13.82 0.68 13.43
CA MET A 1 14.09 -0.33 12.39
C MET A 1 13.19 -1.49 12.74
N ALA A 2 11.97 -1.47 12.22
CA ALA A 2 10.91 -2.41 12.56
C ALA A 2 11.15 -3.71 11.79
N LEU A 3 11.50 -4.76 12.51
CA LEU A 3 11.55 -6.12 11.96
C LEU A 3 10.13 -6.67 12.01
N ILE A 4 9.50 -6.87 10.86
CA ILE A 4 8.19 -7.53 10.76
C ILE A 4 8.45 -9.02 10.97
N ALA A 5 8.04 -9.56 12.11
CA ALA A 5 7.99 -10.99 12.37
C ALA A 5 6.52 -11.41 12.46
N GLY A 6 5.92 -11.72 11.31
CA GLY A 6 4.55 -12.25 11.23
C GLY A 6 4.58 -13.77 11.19
N THR A 7 3.71 -14.43 11.95
CA THR A 7 3.50 -15.88 11.84
C THR A 7 2.60 -16.13 10.63
N ALA A 8 3.15 -16.69 9.56
CA ALA A 8 2.46 -16.83 8.29
C ALA A 8 1.73 -18.18 8.21
N LEU A 9 0.40 -18.16 8.03
CA LEU A 9 -0.39 -19.36 7.71
C LEU A 9 -0.58 -19.41 6.19
N THR A 10 -0.01 -20.42 5.54
CA THR A 10 -0.07 -20.61 4.08
C THR A 10 -1.42 -21.20 3.66
N LEU A 11 -2.14 -20.52 2.78
CA LEU A 11 -3.35 -21.05 2.15
C LEU A 11 -3.06 -21.45 0.70
N ILE A 12 -3.22 -22.73 0.36
CA ILE A 12 -3.10 -23.23 -1.02
C ILE A 12 -4.52 -23.42 -1.58
N GLY A 13 -5.05 -22.41 -2.25
CA GLY A 13 -6.25 -22.54 -3.07
C GLY A 13 -5.86 -22.96 -4.49
N ALA A 14 -6.55 -23.94 -5.09
CA ALA A 14 -6.35 -24.28 -6.50
C ALA A 14 -6.76 -23.09 -7.39
N ARG A 15 -5.85 -22.61 -8.24
CA ARG A 15 -6.03 -21.42 -9.10
C ARG A 15 -5.74 -21.77 -10.57
N PRO A 16 -6.39 -21.09 -11.53
CA PRO A 16 -6.12 -21.31 -12.95
C PRO A 16 -4.64 -21.02 -13.26
N ALA A 17 -3.95 -22.00 -13.82
CA ALA A 17 -2.49 -22.03 -13.98
C ALA A 17 -1.92 -21.06 -15.03
N SER A 18 -2.64 -20.00 -15.43
CA SER A 18 -2.24 -19.14 -16.56
C SER A 18 -2.68 -17.67 -16.50
N ALA A 19 -3.24 -17.19 -15.37
CA ALA A 19 -3.50 -15.76 -15.24
C ALA A 19 -2.23 -15.09 -14.71
N GLU A 20 -1.83 -13.97 -15.33
CA GLU A 20 -0.81 -13.08 -14.76
C GLU A 20 -1.49 -12.05 -13.86
N PRO A 21 -0.89 -11.64 -12.74
CA PRO A 21 -1.41 -10.54 -11.94
C PRO A 21 -1.48 -9.25 -12.76
N VAL A 22 -2.56 -8.48 -12.58
CA VAL A 22 -2.69 -7.16 -13.19
C VAL A 22 -2.25 -6.11 -12.17
N ILE A 23 -1.19 -5.36 -12.47
CA ILE A 23 -0.66 -4.36 -11.53
C ILE A 23 -1.40 -3.03 -11.70
N ASN A 24 -2.59 -2.92 -11.13
CA ASN A 24 -3.45 -1.73 -11.24
C ASN A 24 -3.89 -1.13 -9.89
N GLY A 25 -3.43 -1.70 -8.77
CA GLY A 25 -3.77 -1.26 -7.42
C GLY A 25 -5.06 -1.87 -6.84
N LEU A 26 -5.75 -2.74 -7.57
CA LEU A 26 -6.87 -3.53 -7.06
C LEU A 26 -6.41 -4.96 -6.75
N PHE A 27 -7.09 -5.59 -5.80
CA PHE A 27 -6.94 -7.01 -5.55
C PHE A 27 -8.11 -7.76 -6.16
N ASP A 28 -7.84 -8.63 -7.13
CA ASP A 28 -8.78 -9.66 -7.56
C ASP A 28 -8.17 -11.03 -7.27
N GLN A 29 -8.87 -11.83 -6.47
CA GLN A 29 -8.46 -13.18 -6.12
C GLN A 29 -8.39 -14.15 -7.33
N ASN A 30 -8.99 -13.76 -8.46
CA ASN A 30 -8.92 -14.50 -9.72
C ASN A 30 -7.71 -14.10 -10.57
N GLU A 31 -7.00 -13.05 -10.20
CA GLU A 31 -5.72 -12.69 -10.80
C GLU A 31 -4.62 -13.65 -10.33
N GLY A 32 -3.54 -13.72 -11.11
CA GLY A 32 -2.50 -14.74 -11.06
C GLY A 32 -1.73 -14.96 -9.76
N TYR A 33 -2.03 -14.26 -8.67
CA TYR A 33 -1.37 -14.49 -7.38
C TYR A 33 -1.46 -15.97 -7.01
N THR A 34 -0.34 -16.60 -6.66
CA THR A 34 -0.29 -18.06 -6.42
C THR A 34 -0.08 -18.41 -4.97
N THR A 35 0.58 -17.54 -4.21
CA THR A 35 0.91 -17.76 -2.79
C THR A 35 0.38 -16.61 -1.96
N GLY A 36 -0.30 -16.93 -0.86
CA GLY A 36 -0.88 -15.93 0.03
C GLY A 36 -0.76 -16.27 1.50
N TRP A 37 -0.65 -15.23 2.32
CA TRP A 37 -0.61 -15.33 3.77
C TRP A 37 -1.48 -14.25 4.39
N PHE A 38 -2.21 -14.62 5.43
CA PHE A 38 -2.70 -13.63 6.39
C PHE A 38 -1.53 -13.16 7.24
N VAL A 39 -1.42 -11.84 7.40
CA VAL A 39 -0.35 -11.20 8.16
C VAL A 39 -0.94 -10.30 9.23
N ASP A 40 -0.40 -10.42 10.43
CA ASP A 40 -0.65 -9.45 11.49
C ASP A 40 0.27 -8.24 11.27
N LEU A 41 -0.34 -7.06 11.15
CA LEU A 41 0.38 -5.82 10.91
C LEU A 41 0.72 -5.17 12.24
N ASN A 42 2.00 -4.89 12.44
CA ASN A 42 2.47 -4.20 13.64
C ASN A 42 2.33 -2.68 13.48
N VAL A 43 1.61 -2.05 14.41
CA VAL A 43 1.45 -0.59 14.46
C VAL A 43 2.42 -0.02 15.47
N GLU A 44 3.47 0.64 14.99
CA GLU A 44 4.42 1.34 15.84
C GLU A 44 3.89 2.73 16.21
N GLY A 45 3.40 2.90 17.43
CA GLY A 45 3.10 4.22 18.00
C GLY A 45 4.39 5.01 18.27
N LYS A 46 4.47 6.27 17.83
CA LYS A 46 5.53 7.20 18.26
C LYS A 46 5.23 7.76 19.65
N GLY A 47 6.19 7.70 20.57
CA GLY A 47 6.17 8.42 21.86
C GLY A 47 5.82 7.59 23.11
N LYS A 48 5.50 8.25 24.23
CA LYS A 48 5.29 7.66 25.58
C LYS A 48 4.11 6.67 25.72
N HIS A 49 3.44 6.32 24.63
CA HIS A 49 2.33 5.36 24.56
C HIS A 49 2.63 4.17 23.64
N GLY A 50 3.89 4.00 23.22
CA GLY A 50 4.31 2.98 22.25
C GLY A 50 4.32 1.57 22.84
N SER A 51 3.16 0.92 22.84
CA SER A 51 3.11 -0.52 22.62
C SER A 51 2.83 -0.76 21.15
N ALA A 52 3.62 -1.63 20.54
CA ALA A 52 3.31 -2.22 19.25
C ALA A 52 1.97 -2.94 19.35
N THR A 53 0.95 -2.46 18.65
CA THR A 53 -0.35 -3.14 18.58
C THR A 53 -0.38 -3.97 17.30
N LEU A 54 -0.67 -5.27 17.45
CA LEU A 54 -0.93 -6.14 16.32
C LEU A 54 -2.35 -5.90 15.82
N VAL A 55 -2.47 -5.59 14.54
CA VAL A 55 -3.76 -5.47 13.84
C VAL A 55 -3.87 -6.64 12.86
N PRO A 56 -4.77 -7.61 13.11
CA PRO A 56 -4.95 -8.75 12.23
C PRO A 56 -5.73 -8.37 10.96
N GLY A 57 -5.74 -9.28 9.99
CA GLY A 57 -6.53 -9.15 8.76
C GLY A 57 -5.80 -8.47 7.60
N GLY A 58 -4.48 -8.27 7.71
CA GLY A 58 -3.66 -7.98 6.55
C GLY A 58 -3.46 -9.22 5.69
N GLU A 59 -3.19 -9.01 4.41
CA GLU A 59 -2.87 -10.10 3.47
C GLU A 59 -1.64 -9.74 2.65
N LEU A 60 -0.76 -10.73 2.44
CA LEU A 60 0.37 -10.65 1.53
C LEU A 60 0.20 -11.73 0.46
N TRP A 61 0.22 -11.32 -0.80
CA TRP A 61 0.10 -12.19 -1.96
C TRP A 61 1.30 -12.05 -2.88
N ILE A 62 1.76 -13.17 -3.42
CA ILE A 62 2.92 -13.24 -4.31
C ILE A 62 2.61 -14.12 -5.52
N HIS A 63 3.14 -13.72 -6.67
CA HIS A 63 3.29 -14.54 -7.87
C HIS A 63 4.76 -14.47 -8.30
N GLU A 64 5.31 -15.58 -8.77
CA GLU A 64 6.61 -15.63 -9.45
C GLU A 64 6.39 -16.23 -10.85
N ASP A 65 6.74 -15.46 -11.88
CA ASP A 65 6.67 -15.90 -13.26
C ASP A 65 7.84 -16.87 -13.49
N SER A 66 7.52 -18.15 -13.70
CA SER A 66 8.51 -19.21 -13.90
C SER A 66 9.40 -19.05 -15.15
N SER A 67 9.00 -18.21 -16.11
CA SER A 67 9.72 -17.97 -17.36
C SER A 67 10.70 -16.81 -17.26
N THR A 68 10.35 -15.75 -16.53
CA THR A 68 11.17 -14.54 -16.39
C THR A 68 11.85 -14.40 -15.03
N GLY A 69 11.33 -15.07 -14.00
CA GLY A 69 11.72 -14.87 -12.60
C GLY A 69 11.17 -13.55 -12.01
N ASN A 70 10.26 -12.88 -12.71
CA ASN A 70 9.63 -11.67 -12.20
C ASN A 70 8.71 -12.00 -11.02
N VAL A 71 8.74 -11.14 -10.00
CA VAL A 71 7.93 -11.31 -8.78
C VAL A 71 6.92 -10.18 -8.68
N SER A 72 5.64 -10.55 -8.62
CA SER A 72 4.54 -9.64 -8.33
C SER A 72 4.13 -9.77 -6.88
N VAL A 73 3.98 -8.65 -6.18
CA VAL A 73 3.65 -8.61 -4.75
C VAL A 73 2.47 -7.70 -4.51
N LEU A 74 1.51 -8.17 -3.71
CA LEU A 74 0.39 -7.38 -3.24
C LEU A 74 0.30 -7.43 -1.72
N LEU A 75 0.18 -6.25 -1.12
CA LEU A 75 -0.11 -6.08 0.30
C LEU A 75 -1.49 -5.45 0.44
N SER A 76 -2.42 -6.19 1.06
CA SER A 76 -3.71 -5.68 1.49
C SER A 76 -3.66 -5.31 2.95
N GLN A 77 -4.05 -4.08 3.27
CA GLN A 77 -4.14 -3.60 4.65
C GLN A 77 -5.62 -3.60 5.08
N PRO A 78 -5.94 -4.07 6.29
CA PRO A 78 -7.33 -4.10 6.74
C PRO A 78 -7.82 -2.67 6.97
N VAL A 79 -9.10 -2.44 6.69
CA VAL A 79 -9.76 -1.14 6.92
C VAL A 79 -9.72 -0.70 8.38
N THR A 80 -9.56 -1.65 9.31
CA THR A 80 -9.36 -1.37 10.74
C THR A 80 -8.02 -0.71 11.05
N LEU A 81 -7.03 -0.85 10.16
CA LEU A 81 -5.73 -0.21 10.26
C LEU A 81 -5.68 1.08 9.46
N ILE A 82 -6.10 1.01 8.20
CA ILE A 82 -6.04 2.12 7.25
C ILE A 82 -7.47 2.46 6.82
N ASP A 83 -8.09 3.36 7.57
CA ASP A 83 -9.33 4.02 7.19
C ASP A 83 -8.96 5.37 6.54
N ASN A 84 -9.02 5.48 5.22
CA ASN A 84 -8.65 6.71 4.51
C ASN A 84 -9.78 7.76 4.49
N SER A 85 -10.54 7.85 5.59
CA SER A 85 -11.49 8.94 5.82
C SER A 85 -10.80 10.14 6.50
N TYR A 86 -10.84 11.30 5.85
CA TYR A 86 -10.31 12.57 6.39
C TYR A 86 -11.43 13.61 6.55
N GLY A 87 -11.06 14.79 7.05
CA GLY A 87 -11.96 15.94 7.15
C GLY A 87 -13.04 15.83 8.25
N ALA A 88 -14.18 16.49 8.03
CA ALA A 88 -15.25 16.60 9.02
C ALA A 88 -15.94 15.26 9.35
N ASN A 89 -15.84 14.30 8.43
CA ASN A 89 -16.42 12.95 8.56
C ASN A 89 -15.36 11.88 8.82
N SER A 90 -14.14 12.24 9.21
CA SER A 90 -13.06 11.29 9.49
C SER A 90 -13.47 10.31 10.60
N ILE A 91 -13.35 9.01 10.36
CA ILE A 91 -13.55 7.96 11.36
C ILE A 91 -12.17 7.55 11.88
N GLY A 92 -11.97 7.53 13.21
CA GLY A 92 -10.69 7.14 13.82
C GLY A 92 -9.54 8.15 13.68
N TRP A 93 -9.63 9.14 12.78
CA TRP A 93 -8.54 10.10 12.48
C TRP A 93 -8.77 11.54 12.96
N GLY A 94 -9.80 11.76 13.78
CA GLY A 94 -10.10 13.04 14.41
C GLY A 94 -9.18 13.38 15.61
N LYS A 95 -9.17 14.66 16.01
CA LYS A 95 -8.36 15.21 17.09
C LYS A 95 -8.75 14.55 18.41
N GLY A 96 -7.76 13.96 19.09
CA GLY A 96 -7.97 13.22 20.33
C GLY A 96 -8.51 11.79 20.15
N ILE A 97 -8.73 11.34 18.91
CA ILE A 97 -9.14 9.97 18.57
C ILE A 97 -8.00 9.24 17.82
N ALA A 98 -7.33 9.93 16.90
CA ALA A 98 -6.19 9.38 16.18
C ALA A 98 -5.08 8.93 17.14
N PRO A 99 -4.33 7.86 16.84
CA PRO A 99 -3.17 7.43 17.65
C PRO A 99 -2.13 8.53 17.86
N SER A 100 -2.01 9.47 16.91
CA SER A 100 -1.12 10.63 16.99
C SER A 100 -1.68 11.78 17.85
N GLY A 101 -2.95 11.71 18.25
CA GLY A 101 -3.71 12.76 18.93
C GLY A 101 -4.09 13.96 18.04
N LYS A 102 -3.74 13.94 16.74
CA LYS A 102 -3.95 15.04 15.78
C LYS A 102 -4.89 14.61 14.65
N ASN A 103 -5.61 15.58 14.08
CA ASN A 103 -6.32 15.36 12.81
C ASN A 103 -5.31 14.97 11.72
N HIS A 104 -5.52 13.83 11.08
CA HIS A 104 -4.89 13.55 9.79
C HIS A 104 -5.61 14.33 8.69
N LYS A 105 -4.85 14.95 7.79
CA LYS A 105 -5.38 15.69 6.64
C LYS A 105 -5.04 14.93 5.36
N PHE A 106 -5.83 15.14 4.31
CA PHE A 106 -5.54 14.60 2.98
C PHE A 106 -4.12 14.95 2.47
N LYS A 107 -3.61 16.14 2.81
CA LYS A 107 -2.22 16.51 2.47
C LYS A 107 -1.16 15.62 3.14
N ASP A 108 -1.49 15.01 4.28
CA ASP A 108 -0.58 14.14 5.01
C ASP A 108 -0.53 12.76 4.32
N LEU A 109 -1.64 12.31 3.69
CA LEU A 109 -1.65 11.16 2.79
C LEU A 109 -0.73 11.38 1.57
N LYS A 110 -0.79 12.57 0.93
CA LYS A 110 -0.02 12.88 -0.28
C LYS A 110 1.50 13.04 -0.10
N GLY A 111 1.97 13.19 1.15
CA GLY A 111 3.35 13.65 1.41
C GLY A 111 4.02 13.00 2.62
N SER A 112 3.43 11.95 3.18
CA SER A 112 3.99 11.24 4.33
C SER A 112 3.75 9.74 4.22
N ASP A 113 2.54 9.34 3.84
CA ASP A 113 2.13 7.94 3.84
C ASP A 113 2.64 7.22 2.58
N LYS A 114 3.30 6.09 2.80
CA LYS A 114 4.01 5.32 1.78
C LYS A 114 4.21 3.89 2.22
N ALA A 115 4.31 2.99 1.24
CA ALA A 115 4.64 1.59 1.48
C ALA A 115 6.12 1.34 1.19
N GLN A 116 6.80 0.61 2.08
CA GLN A 116 8.18 0.19 1.88
C GLN A 116 8.23 -1.32 1.74
N PHE A 117 8.85 -1.79 0.65
CA PHE A 117 9.04 -3.21 0.37
C PHE A 117 10.54 -3.51 0.37
N ARG A 118 10.91 -4.57 1.10
CA ARG A 118 12.29 -5.05 1.20
C ARG A 118 12.34 -6.51 0.79
N PHE A 119 13.11 -6.79 -0.24
CA PHE A 119 13.36 -8.11 -0.77
C PHE A 119 14.77 -8.55 -0.36
N THR A 120 14.88 -9.75 0.21
CA THR A 120 16.16 -10.32 0.63
C THR A 120 16.47 -11.59 -0.16
N ASP A 121 17.74 -11.85 -0.39
CA ASP A 121 18.20 -13.13 -0.93
C ASP A 121 18.09 -14.25 0.12
N GLY A 122 18.41 -15.50 -0.30
CA GLY A 122 18.41 -16.66 0.60
C GLY A 122 19.45 -16.62 1.73
N LEU A 123 20.36 -15.64 1.72
CA LEU A 123 21.35 -15.39 2.77
C LEU A 123 20.93 -14.23 3.69
N GLY A 124 19.80 -13.57 3.42
CA GLY A 124 19.28 -12.44 4.17
C GLY A 124 19.85 -11.08 3.75
N ASN A 125 20.65 -10.99 2.69
CA ASN A 125 21.11 -9.69 2.17
C ASN A 125 19.97 -9.00 1.43
N VAL A 126 19.85 -7.68 1.58
CA VAL A 126 18.85 -6.89 0.85
C VAL A 126 19.23 -6.83 -0.63
N ALA A 127 18.42 -7.45 -1.49
CA ALA A 127 18.61 -7.47 -2.94
C ALA A 127 17.93 -6.28 -3.62
N LEU A 128 16.76 -5.90 -3.11
CA LEU A 128 16.00 -4.73 -3.58
C LEU A 128 15.23 -4.15 -2.40
N GLU A 129 15.26 -2.84 -2.24
CA GLU A 129 14.44 -2.15 -1.25
C GLU A 129 13.91 -0.86 -1.86
N VAL A 130 12.59 -0.74 -1.84
CA VAL A 130 11.88 0.33 -2.52
C VAL A 130 10.81 0.92 -1.62
N VAL A 131 10.51 2.18 -1.88
CA VAL A 131 9.41 2.91 -1.27
C VAL A 131 8.50 3.35 -2.40
N LEU A 132 7.21 3.06 -2.27
CA LEU A 132 6.16 3.47 -3.19
C LEU A 132 5.31 4.54 -2.50
N ASP A 133 5.06 5.64 -3.21
CA ASP A 133 4.04 6.60 -2.82
C ASP A 133 2.65 5.97 -2.97
N TYR A 134 1.77 6.18 -1.98
CA TYR A 134 0.38 5.77 -2.16
C TYR A 134 -0.32 6.61 -3.22
N ILE A 135 -0.04 7.90 -3.25
CA ILE A 135 -0.64 8.86 -4.17
C ILE A 135 0.21 10.12 -4.24
N THR A 136 0.34 10.67 -5.44
CA THR A 136 0.98 11.94 -5.74
C THR A 136 0.10 12.75 -6.68
N GLU A 137 0.05 14.06 -6.47
CA GLU A 137 -0.56 14.97 -7.43
C GLU A 137 0.38 15.14 -8.63
N THR A 138 -0.05 14.73 -9.82
CA THR A 138 0.83 14.62 -11.00
C THR A 138 1.38 15.97 -11.45
N SER A 139 0.66 17.04 -11.15
CA SER A 139 1.14 18.42 -11.28
C SER A 139 0.48 19.32 -10.23
N LYS A 140 1.18 20.38 -9.84
CA LYS A 140 0.75 21.29 -8.76
C LYS A 140 -0.64 21.87 -9.05
N ASN A 141 -1.58 21.65 -8.14
CA ASN A 141 -2.96 22.15 -8.18
C ASN A 141 -3.78 21.60 -9.37
N SER A 142 -3.41 20.46 -9.95
CA SER A 142 -4.17 19.84 -11.04
C SER A 142 -5.40 19.09 -10.55
N GLY A 143 -5.40 18.63 -9.29
CA GLY A 143 -6.43 17.71 -8.80
C GLY A 143 -6.37 16.33 -9.45
N VAL A 144 -5.35 16.04 -10.27
CA VAL A 144 -5.12 14.73 -10.89
C VAL A 144 -4.08 13.98 -10.08
N TYR A 145 -4.38 12.73 -9.76
CA TYR A 145 -3.59 11.92 -8.86
C TYR A 145 -3.21 10.57 -9.45
N ALA A 146 -1.99 10.13 -9.16
CA ALA A 146 -1.47 8.82 -9.53
C ALA A 146 -0.42 8.36 -8.50
N SER A 147 -0.03 7.08 -8.52
CA SER A 147 1.21 6.63 -7.88
C SER A 147 2.33 6.77 -8.90
N LEU A 148 3.40 7.49 -8.54
CA LEU A 148 4.57 7.68 -9.41
C LEU A 148 5.65 6.61 -9.17
N GLY A 149 5.36 5.67 -8.28
CA GLY A 149 6.19 4.52 -7.97
C GLY A 149 7.55 4.94 -7.46
N VAL A 150 8.59 4.21 -7.84
CA VAL A 150 9.97 4.54 -7.40
C VAL A 150 10.59 5.73 -8.12
N THR A 151 9.88 6.33 -9.09
CA THR A 151 10.42 7.35 -10.00
C THR A 151 9.98 8.78 -9.69
N GLY A 152 9.02 8.96 -8.78
CA GLY A 152 8.50 10.28 -8.44
C GLY A 152 7.74 10.31 -7.11
N GLY A 153 7.19 11.48 -6.78
CA GLY A 153 6.47 11.68 -5.53
C GLY A 153 7.36 11.43 -4.31
N ASP A 154 6.84 10.65 -3.37
CA ASP A 154 7.59 10.18 -2.19
C ASP A 154 8.33 8.84 -2.42
N GLY A 155 8.13 8.22 -3.58
CA GLY A 155 8.72 6.94 -3.89
C GLY A 155 10.18 7.04 -4.32
N LYS A 156 10.92 5.97 -4.06
CA LYS A 156 12.37 5.88 -4.27
C LYS A 156 12.89 4.47 -4.14
N VAL A 157 14.06 4.23 -4.72
CA VAL A 157 14.87 3.03 -4.47
C VAL A 157 15.84 3.33 -3.32
N LEU A 158 15.85 2.49 -2.29
CA LEU A 158 16.80 2.57 -1.18
C LEU A 158 18.01 1.64 -1.42
N THR A 159 17.77 0.45 -1.95
CA THR A 159 18.80 -0.55 -2.29
C THR A 159 18.42 -1.25 -3.60
N GLY A 160 19.41 -1.60 -4.43
CA GLY A 160 19.19 -2.30 -5.72
C GLY A 160 19.06 -1.36 -6.91
N LEU A 161 18.62 -1.89 -8.05
CA LEU A 161 18.44 -1.13 -9.30
C LEU A 161 16.96 -0.80 -9.51
N GLY A 162 16.65 0.48 -9.74
CA GLY A 162 15.28 0.91 -10.03
C GLY A 162 14.70 0.31 -11.31
N ALA A 163 15.55 -0.08 -12.27
CA ALA A 163 15.14 -0.82 -13.47
C ALA A 163 14.56 -2.21 -13.18
N ASN A 164 14.77 -2.75 -11.97
CA ASN A 164 14.17 -4.01 -11.54
C ASN A 164 12.73 -3.81 -11.02
N VAL A 165 12.25 -2.57 -10.93
CA VAL A 165 10.84 -2.25 -10.62
C VAL A 165 10.12 -2.00 -11.93
N LEU A 166 9.37 -3.01 -12.37
CA LEU A 166 8.73 -3.00 -13.68
C LEU A 166 7.40 -2.25 -13.68
N GLU A 167 6.58 -2.48 -12.65
CA GLU A 167 5.23 -1.94 -12.53
C GLU A 167 4.87 -1.66 -11.05
N TRP A 168 3.88 -0.79 -10.82
CA TRP A 168 3.34 -0.47 -9.51
C TRP A 168 1.90 0.02 -9.61
N GLY A 169 1.14 -0.14 -8.54
CA GLY A 169 -0.22 0.36 -8.44
C GLY A 169 -0.68 0.39 -6.99
N THR A 170 -1.59 1.32 -6.68
CA THR A 170 -2.19 1.43 -5.35
C THR A 170 -3.69 1.66 -5.49
N SER A 171 -4.48 1.13 -4.57
CA SER A 171 -5.93 1.35 -4.56
C SER A 171 -6.28 2.84 -4.44
N MET A 172 -5.44 3.62 -3.75
CA MET A 172 -5.61 5.05 -3.62
C MET A 172 -5.43 5.80 -4.95
N ALA A 173 -4.37 5.47 -5.69
CA ALA A 173 -4.12 6.02 -7.01
C ALA A 173 -5.20 5.57 -8.00
N HIS A 174 -5.64 4.31 -7.91
CA HIS A 174 -6.73 3.78 -8.73
C HIS A 174 -8.03 4.56 -8.49
N ASN A 175 -8.45 4.69 -7.23
CA ASN A 175 -9.67 5.39 -6.86
C ASN A 175 -9.59 6.87 -7.28
N MET A 176 -8.54 7.56 -6.90
CA MET A 176 -8.42 9.00 -7.20
C MET A 176 -8.18 9.26 -8.69
N GLY A 177 -7.47 8.39 -9.41
CA GLY A 177 -7.30 8.51 -10.86
C GLY A 177 -8.60 8.26 -11.63
N THR A 178 -9.39 7.27 -11.20
CA THR A 178 -10.69 6.95 -11.81
C THR A 178 -11.73 8.03 -11.54
N PHE A 179 -11.83 8.51 -10.29
CA PHE A 179 -12.88 9.45 -9.87
C PHE A 179 -12.48 10.93 -9.97
N SER A 180 -11.20 11.30 -10.13
CA SER A 180 -10.81 12.70 -10.44
C SER A 180 -11.19 13.15 -11.85
N SER A 181 -11.55 12.19 -12.73
CA SER A 181 -12.02 12.46 -14.10
C SER A 181 -13.52 12.76 -14.20
N THR A 182 -14.29 12.58 -13.12
CA THR A 182 -15.74 12.81 -13.07
C THR A 182 -16.06 13.98 -12.12
N PRO A 183 -16.40 15.18 -12.62
CA PRO A 183 -16.57 16.40 -11.81
C PRO A 183 -17.76 16.38 -10.83
N SER A 184 -18.53 15.29 -10.80
CA SER A 184 -19.83 15.21 -10.13
C SER A 184 -19.91 14.15 -9.03
N LEU A 185 -18.84 13.39 -8.80
CA LEU A 185 -18.75 12.57 -7.59
C LEU A 185 -18.03 13.41 -6.55
N ASP A 186 -18.73 13.70 -5.47
CA ASP A 186 -18.24 14.42 -4.30
C ASP A 186 -17.19 13.56 -3.57
N LEU A 187 -16.08 13.27 -4.27
CA LEU A 187 -14.79 13.07 -3.63
C LEU A 187 -14.46 14.40 -2.99
N THR A 188 -15.06 14.66 -1.84
CA THR A 188 -14.61 15.78 -1.02
C THR A 188 -13.09 15.63 -0.93
N VAL A 189 -12.39 16.76 -0.97
CA VAL A 189 -10.93 16.89 -0.79
C VAL A 189 -10.36 16.21 0.48
N ASP A 190 -11.20 15.45 1.18
CA ASP A 190 -11.03 14.82 2.46
C ASP A 190 -11.41 13.31 2.48
N SER A 191 -11.97 12.64 1.45
CA SER A 191 -12.08 11.15 1.46
C SER A 191 -12.71 10.56 0.17
N PRO A 192 -12.39 9.30 -0.21
CA PRO A 192 -13.22 8.51 -1.11
C PRO A 192 -14.65 8.34 -0.56
N PRO A 193 -15.67 8.08 -1.39
CA PRO A 193 -17.03 7.85 -0.92
C PRO A 193 -17.06 6.51 -0.16
N ALA A 194 -17.86 6.46 0.90
CA ALA A 194 -18.14 5.23 1.64
C ALA A 194 -18.87 4.18 0.79
#